data_AF-A0A9E1Y1H5-F1
#
_entry.id   AF-A0A9E1Y1H5-F1
#
_cell.length_a   1.000
_cell.length_b   1.000
_cell.length_c   1.000
_cell.angle_alpha   90.00
_cell.angle_beta   90.00
_cell.angle_gamma   90.00
#
_symmetry.space_group_name_H-M   'P 1'
#
loop_
_entity.id
_entity.type
_entity.pdbx_description
1 polymer ?
#
loop_
_entity_poly.entity_id
_entity_poly.type
_entity_poly.pdbx_seq_one_letter_code
_entity_poly.pdbx_strand_id
1 'polypeptide(L)'
;MSGQPLVLQCLRWLGGGWPRRVILLMVFILASSVGVILVSHETRALYSRIQVEEHASDNLDSEYERLLLEQSAWAGYNRVDQLAREELQMQTPRQANLVLMRRSPRLLQTASVDGDQE
;
A
#
# COMPACT_ATOMS: atom_id res chain seq x y z
N MET A 1 -55.22 39.01 -27.84
CA MET A 1 -54.62 39.84 -26.78
C MET A 1 -55.32 39.55 -25.47
N SER A 2 -54.81 38.60 -24.69
CA SER A 2 -55.24 38.38 -23.31
C SER A 2 -54.05 37.80 -22.53
N GLY A 3 -53.03 38.63 -22.34
CA GLY A 3 -51.98 38.35 -21.36
C GLY A 3 -52.57 38.52 -19.97
N GLN A 4 -53.21 37.47 -19.46
CA GLN A 4 -53.61 37.46 -18.06
C GLN A 4 -52.35 37.43 -17.19
N PRO A 5 -52.23 38.32 -16.19
CA PRO A 5 -51.04 38.38 -15.36
C PRO A 5 -50.98 37.16 -14.45
N LEU A 6 -50.07 36.22 -14.78
CA LEU A 6 -49.50 35.20 -13.88
C LEU A 6 -49.22 35.74 -12.46
N VAL A 7 -48.97 37.04 -12.38
CA VAL A 7 -48.75 37.83 -11.16
C VAL A 7 -49.91 37.72 -10.15
N LEU A 8 -51.18 37.68 -10.58
CA LEU A 8 -52.35 37.50 -9.69
C LEU A 8 -52.46 36.06 -9.18
N GLN A 9 -52.00 35.08 -9.96
CA GLN A 9 -51.96 33.68 -9.57
C GLN A 9 -50.82 33.40 -8.58
N CYS A 10 -49.68 34.08 -8.77
CA CYS A 10 -48.59 34.15 -7.81
C CYS A 10 -49.05 34.81 -6.49
N LEU A 11 -49.82 35.91 -6.59
CA LEU A 11 -50.36 36.63 -5.43
C LEU A 11 -51.37 35.77 -4.64
N ARG A 12 -52.19 34.97 -5.32
CA ARG A 12 -53.13 34.04 -4.68
C ARG A 12 -52.44 32.81 -4.06
N TRP A 13 -51.30 32.39 -4.62
CA TRP A 13 -50.44 31.35 -4.04
C TRP A 13 -49.72 31.83 -2.76
N LEU A 14 -49.49 33.14 -2.64
CA LEU A 14 -48.87 33.79 -1.48
C LEU A 14 -49.73 33.74 -0.20
N GLY A 15 -51.05 33.58 -0.33
CA GLY A 15 -52.00 33.60 0.79
C GLY A 15 -52.23 32.25 1.49
N GLY A 16 -51.86 31.12 0.86
CA GLY A 16 -51.94 29.80 1.49
C GLY A 16 -50.62 29.46 2.14
N GLY A 17 -50.58 28.91 3.36
CA GLY A 17 -49.36 28.65 4.17
C GLY A 17 -48.26 27.74 3.58
N TRP A 18 -48.26 27.50 2.26
CA TRP A 18 -47.22 26.84 1.48
C TRP A 18 -45.86 27.57 1.49
N PRO A 19 -45.73 28.91 1.34
CA PRO A 19 -44.40 29.54 1.35
C PRO A 19 -43.71 29.34 2.70
N ARG A 20 -44.48 29.28 3.81
CA ARG A 20 -43.96 28.90 5.13
C ARG A 20 -43.35 27.50 5.14
N ARG A 21 -43.96 26.53 4.45
CA ARG A 21 -43.43 25.15 4.33
C ARG A 21 -42.17 25.12 3.47
N VAL A 22 -42.10 25.89 2.39
CA VAL A 22 -40.91 25.99 1.53
C VAL A 22 -39.73 26.59 2.30
N ILE A 23 -39.97 27.67 3.06
CA ILE A 23 -38.94 28.29 3.88
C ILE A 23 -38.43 27.31 4.95
N LEU A 24 -39.32 26.57 5.62
CA LEU A 24 -38.95 25.53 6.58
C LEU A 24 -38.06 24.45 5.96
N LEU A 25 -38.43 23.94 4.77
CA LEU A 25 -37.64 22.95 4.03
C LEU A 25 -36.26 23.50 3.65
N MET A 26 -36.19 24.75 3.21
CA MET A 26 -34.94 25.39 2.80
C MET A 26 -33.97 25.52 3.99
N VAL A 27 -34.48 26.00 5.14
CA VAL A 27 -33.71 26.06 6.39
C VAL A 27 -33.27 24.66 6.84
N PHE A 28 -34.15 23.66 6.73
CA PHE A 28 -33.82 22.28 7.11
C PHE A 28 -32.70 21.69 6.26
N ILE A 29 -32.70 21.94 4.94
CA ILE A 29 -31.65 21.49 4.03
C ILE A 29 -30.32 22.20 4.32
N LEU A 30 -30.35 23.51 4.59
CA LEU A 30 -29.15 24.27 4.98
C LEU A 30 -28.56 23.73 6.28
N ALA A 31 -29.40 23.49 7.31
CA ALA A 31 -28.95 22.92 8.57
C ALA A 31 -28.35 21.52 8.39
N SER A 32 -28.98 20.68 7.56
CA SER A 32 -28.45 19.35 7.20
C SER A 32 -27.10 19.47 6.49
N SER A 33 -26.95 20.39 5.54
CA SER A 33 -25.69 20.63 4.82
C SER A 33 -24.56 21.05 5.76
N VAL A 34 -24.81 21.99 6.67
CA VAL A 34 -23.83 22.40 7.68
C VAL A 34 -23.47 21.24 8.61
N GLY A 35 -24.46 20.44 9.02
CA GLY A 35 -24.22 19.24 9.82
C GLY A 35 -23.31 18.23 9.12
N VAL A 36 -23.56 17.95 7.84
CA VAL A 36 -22.70 17.05 7.03
C VAL A 36 -21.28 17.60 6.88
N ILE A 37 -21.14 18.92 6.69
CA ILE A 37 -19.82 19.58 6.61
C ILE A 37 -19.05 19.43 7.92
N LEU A 38 -19.71 19.66 9.06
CA LEU A 38 -19.08 19.49 10.38
C LEU A 38 -18.65 18.04 10.63
N VAL A 39 -19.50 17.06 10.30
CA VAL A 39 -19.15 15.63 10.38
C VAL A 39 -17.96 15.30 9.47
N SER A 40 -17.92 15.85 8.25
CA SER A 40 -16.78 15.67 7.33
C SER A 40 -15.47 16.23 7.89
N HIS A 41 -15.52 17.42 8.50
CA HIS A 41 -14.37 18.02 9.16
C HIS A 41 -13.87 17.20 10.37
N GLU A 42 -14.80 16.75 11.22
CA GLU A 42 -14.51 15.86 12.36
C GLU A 42 -13.91 14.53 11.88
N THR A 43 -14.43 13.94 10.80
CA THR A 43 -13.86 12.69 10.25
C THR A 43 -12.41 12.88 9.86
N ARG A 44 -12.02 13.97 9.19
CA ARG A 44 -10.60 14.20 8.85
C ARG A 44 -9.69 14.27 10.08
N ALA A 45 -10.16 14.84 11.18
CA ALA A 45 -9.39 14.95 12.42
C ALA A 45 -9.36 13.63 13.22
N LEU A 46 -10.47 12.87 13.25
CA LEU A 46 -10.50 11.55 13.89
C LEU A 46 -9.66 10.52 13.12
N TYR A 47 -9.67 10.57 11.79
CA TYR A 47 -8.85 9.69 10.95
C TYR A 47 -7.34 9.90 11.20
N SER A 48 -6.89 11.10 11.56
CA SER A 48 -5.47 11.33 11.86
C SER A 48 -5.03 10.63 13.16
N ARG A 49 -5.94 10.45 14.12
CA ARG A 49 -5.61 9.76 15.39
C ARG A 49 -5.48 8.25 15.19
N ILE A 50 -6.32 7.67 14.34
CA ILE A 50 -6.25 6.25 13.98
C ILE A 50 -4.95 5.97 13.20
N GLN A 51 -4.60 6.85 12.26
CA GLN A 51 -3.36 6.73 11.46
C GLN A 51 -2.09 6.67 12.32
N VAL A 52 -2.04 7.33 13.48
CA VAL A 52 -0.83 7.32 14.34
C VAL A 52 -0.61 5.94 14.97
N GLU A 53 -1.68 5.28 15.43
CA GLU A 53 -1.58 3.93 16.00
C GLU A 53 -1.32 2.90 14.89
N GLU A 54 -1.93 3.08 13.73
CA GLU A 54 -1.74 2.24 12.54
C GLU A 54 -0.29 2.31 12.02
N HIS A 55 0.32 3.50 12.01
CA HIS A 55 1.74 3.66 11.66
C HIS A 55 2.70 2.91 12.60
N ALA A 56 2.38 2.82 13.89
CA ALA A 56 3.20 2.06 14.83
C ALA A 56 3.11 0.55 14.54
N SER A 57 1.91 0.07 14.19
CA SER A 57 1.69 -1.33 13.78
C SER A 57 2.43 -1.65 12.47
N ASP A 58 2.30 -0.80 11.45
CA ASP A 58 2.94 -0.99 10.13
C ASP A 58 4.46 -1.12 10.24
N ASN A 59 5.08 -0.32 11.12
CA ASN A 59 6.52 -0.39 11.34
C ASN A 59 6.93 -1.70 12.01
N LEU A 60 6.16 -2.17 13.00
CA LEU A 60 6.41 -3.47 13.65
C LEU A 60 6.26 -4.63 12.66
N ASP A 61 5.22 -4.60 11.82
CA ASP A 61 4.97 -5.64 10.82
C ASP A 61 6.11 -5.70 9.79
N SER A 62 6.60 -4.54 9.34
CA SER A 62 7.76 -4.45 8.44
C SER A 62 9.03 -5.06 9.06
N GLU A 63 9.29 -4.78 10.35
CA GLU A 63 10.41 -5.39 11.07
C GLU A 63 10.24 -6.90 11.22
N TYR A 64 9.02 -7.37 11.51
CA TYR A 64 8.72 -8.78 11.65
C TYR A 64 8.89 -9.54 10.33
N GLU A 65 8.40 -8.99 9.22
CA GLU A 65 8.61 -9.56 7.88
C GLU A 65 10.09 -9.71 7.56
N ARG A 66 10.88 -8.67 7.85
CA ARG A 66 12.32 -8.71 7.66
C ARG A 66 12.96 -9.79 8.52
N LEU A 67 12.57 -9.91 9.79
CA LEU A 67 13.10 -10.92 10.71
C LEU A 67 12.72 -12.34 10.27
N LEU A 68 11.53 -12.51 9.69
CA LEU A 68 11.07 -13.78 9.13
C LEU A 68 11.87 -14.16 7.87
N LEU A 69 12.17 -13.19 7.00
CA LEU A 69 13.05 -13.40 5.86
C LEU A 69 14.45 -13.81 6.30
N GLU A 70 15.01 -13.13 7.31
CA GLU A 70 16.28 -13.50 7.93
C GLU A 70 16.19 -14.94 8.44
N GLN A 71 15.23 -15.28 9.30
CA GLN A 71 15.07 -16.64 9.84
C GLN A 71 14.90 -17.71 8.75
N SER A 72 14.17 -17.41 7.67
CA SER A 72 13.99 -18.34 6.56
C SER A 72 15.30 -18.65 5.82
N ALA A 73 16.17 -17.64 5.68
CA ALA A 73 17.50 -17.82 5.10
C ALA A 73 18.34 -18.75 5.98
N TRP A 74 18.37 -18.53 7.31
CA TRP A 74 19.09 -19.39 8.26
C TRP A 74 18.50 -20.81 8.34
N ALA A 75 17.18 -20.95 8.27
CA ALA A 75 16.50 -22.25 8.29
C ALA A 75 16.85 -23.11 7.06
N GLY A 76 16.95 -22.49 5.88
CA GLY A 76 17.44 -23.14 4.67
C GLY A 76 18.86 -23.68 4.85
N TYR A 77 19.79 -22.86 5.34
CA TYR A 77 21.17 -23.28 5.61
C TYR A 77 21.26 -24.41 6.65
N ASN A 78 20.56 -24.29 7.78
CA ASN A 78 20.58 -25.32 8.82
C ASN A 78 20.03 -26.65 8.32
N ARG A 79 18.95 -26.62 7.53
CA ARG A 79 18.36 -27.83 6.96
C ARG A 79 19.28 -28.47 5.92
N VAL A 80 19.96 -27.67 5.11
CA VAL A 80 20.98 -28.16 4.16
C VAL A 80 22.19 -28.76 4.90
N ASP A 81 22.68 -28.14 5.98
CA ASP A 81 23.79 -28.67 6.78
C ASP A 81 23.43 -29.98 7.47
N GLN A 82 22.21 -30.09 8.03
CA GLN A 82 21.70 -31.34 8.59
C GLN A 82 21.62 -32.44 7.52
N LEU A 83 21.01 -32.15 6.37
CA LEU A 83 20.90 -33.11 5.27
C LEU A 83 22.28 -33.55 4.75
N ALA A 84 23.25 -32.64 4.66
CA ALA A 84 24.62 -32.94 4.26
C ALA A 84 25.36 -33.82 5.28
N ARG A 85 25.13 -33.61 6.58
CA ARG A 85 25.74 -34.43 7.64
C ARG A 85 25.08 -35.80 7.77
N GLU A 86 23.76 -35.87 7.66
CA GLU A 86 22.99 -37.09 7.93
C GLU A 86 22.93 -38.01 6.71
N GLU A 87 22.58 -37.49 5.53
CA GLU A 87 22.47 -38.33 4.32
C GLU A 87 23.81 -38.51 3.61
N LEU A 88 24.63 -37.46 3.55
CA LEU A 88 25.90 -37.47 2.82
C LEU A 88 27.13 -37.74 3.71
N GLN A 89 26.93 -37.92 5.03
CA GLN A 89 28.01 -38.10 6.03
C GLN A 89 29.13 -37.06 5.91
N MET A 90 28.81 -35.84 5.44
CA MET A 90 29.80 -34.79 5.26
C MET A 90 30.30 -34.32 6.62
N GLN A 91 31.62 -34.39 6.80
CA GLN A 91 32.33 -33.89 7.98
C GLN A 91 33.10 -32.63 7.61
N THR A 92 33.13 -31.64 8.50
CA THR A 92 33.92 -30.43 8.29
C THR A 92 35.40 -30.80 8.12
N PRO A 93 36.03 -30.50 6.97
CA PRO A 93 37.37 -30.96 6.67
C PRO A 93 38.38 -30.33 7.63
N ARG A 94 39.26 -31.16 8.21
CA ARG A 94 40.40 -30.72 9.03
C ARG A 94 41.41 -29.97 8.16
N GLN A 95 42.13 -29.00 8.73
CA GLN A 95 43.05 -28.10 7.99
C GLN A 95 44.05 -28.81 7.06
N ALA A 96 44.39 -30.08 7.33
CA ALA A 96 45.26 -30.91 6.50
C ALA A 96 44.68 -31.33 5.13
N ASN A 97 43.36 -31.24 4.92
CA ASN A 97 42.68 -31.68 3.69
C ASN A 97 42.13 -30.51 2.83
N LEU A 98 42.61 -29.28 3.07
CA LEU A 98 42.25 -28.12 2.26
C LEU A 98 43.09 -28.07 0.98
N VAL A 99 42.49 -28.39 -0.16
CA VAL A 99 43.11 -28.23 -1.48
C VAL A 99 42.75 -26.84 -2.02
N LEU A 100 43.69 -25.89 -1.92
CA LEU A 100 43.56 -24.55 -2.50
C LEU A 100 43.80 -24.61 -4.02
N MET A 101 42.73 -24.59 -4.79
CA MET A 101 42.81 -24.49 -6.25
C MET A 101 43.04 -23.03 -6.65
N ARG A 102 44.26 -22.71 -7.09
CA ARG A 102 44.59 -21.40 -7.66
C ARG A 102 43.83 -21.21 -8.97
N ARG A 103 42.86 -20.28 -9.02
CA ARG A 103 42.17 -19.88 -10.25
C ARG A 103 43.21 -19.43 -11.28
N SER A 104 43.42 -20.23 -12.33
CA SER A 104 44.30 -19.91 -13.46
C SER A 104 43.63 -18.88 -14.38
N PRO A 105 44.19 -17.66 -14.54
CA PRO A 105 43.61 -16.63 -15.38
C PRO A 105 44.07 -16.85 -16.83
N ARG A 106 43.46 -17.79 -17.57
CA ARG A 106 43.88 -18.00 -18.96
C ARG A 106 42.89 -18.75 -19.84
N LEU A 107 41.67 -18.23 -20.08
CA LEU A 107 40.82 -18.70 -21.18
C LEU A 107 39.84 -17.63 -21.70
N LEU A 108 40.35 -16.46 -22.13
CA LEU A 108 39.62 -15.53 -23.01
C LEU A 108 40.55 -15.00 -24.11
N GLN A 109 41.39 -15.85 -24.71
CA GLN A 109 42.34 -15.43 -25.74
C GLN A 109 42.54 -16.46 -26.87
N THR A 110 41.47 -17.16 -27.28
CA THR A 110 41.49 -17.94 -28.54
C THR A 110 40.20 -17.84 -29.33
N ALA A 111 39.35 -16.84 -29.04
CA ALA A 111 38.20 -16.50 -29.88
C ALA A 111 38.52 -15.35 -30.87
N SER A 112 39.80 -15.03 -31.11
CA SER A 112 40.18 -14.43 -32.39
C SER A 112 40.44 -15.59 -33.35
N VAL A 113 39.33 -16.12 -33.82
CA VAL A 113 39.23 -16.93 -35.03
C VAL A 113 39.96 -16.15 -36.12
N ASP A 114 41.09 -16.72 -36.50
CA ASP A 114 41.75 -16.56 -37.78
C ASP A 114 40.75 -16.89 -38.90
N GLY A 115 40.63 -16.01 -39.88
CA GLY A 115 39.71 -16.15 -41.01
C GLY A 115 39.03 -14.84 -41.35
N ASP A 116 39.80 -13.90 -41.91
CA ASP A 116 39.39 -12.97 -42.98
C ASP A 116 40.64 -12.17 -43.41
N GLN A 117 41.65 -12.90 -43.89
CA GLN A 117 42.59 -12.42 -44.89
C GLN A 117 42.59 -13.44 -46.02
N GLU A 118 41.73 -13.21 -47.01
CA GLU A 118 42.04 -13.28 -48.44
C GLU A 118 40.93 -12.58 -49.25
#